data_AF-A0A849QNE7-F1
#
_entry.id   AF-A0A849QNE7-F1
#
_cell.length_a   1.000
_cell.length_b   1.000
_cell.length_c   1.000
_cell.angle_alpha   90.00
_cell.angle_beta   90.00
_cell.angle_gamma   90.00
#
_symmetry.space_group_name_H-M   'P 1'
#
loop_
_entity.id
_entity.type
_entity.pdbx_description
1 polymer ?
#
loop_
_entity_poly.entity_id
_entity_poly.type
_entity_poly.pdbx_seq_one_letter_code
_entity_poly.pdbx_strand_id
1 'polypeptide(L)'
;MTLKEYGVLKGKAIDSRNGEGNSPHFQILIIDDEWRHRVAVNVKSKAMPSELLYYIDEDFNHPVTSDLQSLSFGFHELESRSGQIALDFIRGNLFDILKMKPLPHDIPGPDNDLNELLHKYIARAIAMENSEVYAFGEKWGPETKRDKYFGFAPGNGIHDIHMNQGNSKNWEKDDGVYQDGGLLIHLPDEERWVAIFLAFQSQCFHTDDTTGHRIVDACNGISPENQDNNVCIIAALINPKGHDYGLESVLLLNTTPQLIDLTGWALADKNKKKAYLNGSIRAGEVMKYTLSGKDMQLSNKGGIITLLDSKGLKVNGVSYTKNEASRQGWTIVFH
;
A
#
# COMPACT_ATOMS: atom_id res chain seq x y z
N MET A 1 10.47 17.98 -2.60
CA MET A 1 9.33 18.23 -3.51
C MET A 1 8.71 16.88 -3.71
N THR A 2 7.39 16.80 -3.89
CA THR A 2 6.73 15.57 -4.34
C THR A 2 7.53 14.93 -5.48
N LEU A 3 7.52 13.60 -5.57
CA LEU A 3 8.29 12.85 -6.55
C LEU A 3 7.93 13.36 -7.96
N LYS A 4 8.93 13.59 -8.81
CA LYS A 4 8.74 14.21 -10.12
C LYS A 4 8.44 13.20 -11.20
N GLU A 5 9.14 12.06 -11.17
CA GLU A 5 8.97 10.96 -12.12
C GLU A 5 8.39 9.73 -11.41
N TYR A 6 7.26 9.91 -10.71
CA TYR A 6 6.59 8.80 -10.03
C TYR A 6 5.98 7.82 -11.01
N GLY A 7 6.17 6.53 -10.77
CA GLY A 7 5.54 5.49 -11.57
C GLY A 7 5.83 4.08 -11.12
N VAL A 8 5.58 3.14 -12.01
CA VAL A 8 5.83 1.71 -11.81
C VAL A 8 6.69 1.15 -12.92
N LEU A 9 7.77 0.47 -12.55
CA LEU A 9 8.56 -0.36 -13.46
C LEU A 9 8.04 -1.80 -13.39
N LYS A 10 7.53 -2.32 -14.51
CA LYS A 10 7.23 -3.75 -14.69
C LYS A 10 8.36 -4.42 -15.46
N GLY A 11 8.90 -5.51 -14.94
CA GLY A 11 9.87 -6.32 -15.69
C GLY A 11 10.28 -7.61 -14.98
N LYS A 12 11.28 -8.28 -15.53
CA LYS A 12 11.83 -9.53 -15.00
C LYS A 12 13.08 -9.26 -14.17
N ALA A 13 13.09 -9.68 -12.90
CA ALA A 13 14.32 -9.67 -12.11
C ALA A 13 15.28 -10.76 -12.61
N ILE A 14 16.56 -10.42 -12.78
CA ILE A 14 17.60 -11.36 -13.26
C ILE A 14 18.84 -11.43 -12.36
N ASP A 15 19.04 -10.46 -11.47
CA ASP A 15 20.15 -10.44 -10.52
C ASP A 15 19.77 -9.58 -9.29
N SER A 16 20.45 -9.79 -8.16
CA SER A 16 20.28 -8.97 -6.96
C SER A 16 21.57 -8.86 -6.15
N ARG A 17 21.72 -7.78 -5.39
CA ARG A 17 22.86 -7.58 -4.49
C ARG A 17 22.41 -6.99 -3.17
N ASN A 18 22.97 -7.49 -2.08
CA ASN A 18 22.72 -6.98 -0.75
C ASN A 18 23.14 -5.51 -0.62
N GLY A 19 22.44 -4.77 0.24
CA GLY A 19 22.80 -3.41 0.60
C GLY A 19 23.97 -3.38 1.57
N GLU A 20 25.08 -2.79 1.16
CA GLU A 20 26.29 -2.64 1.97
C GLU A 20 26.69 -1.16 2.17
N GLY A 21 27.48 -0.88 3.21
CA GLY A 21 28.09 0.44 3.45
C GLY A 21 27.23 1.44 4.22
N ASN A 22 27.53 2.74 4.07
CA ASN A 22 26.95 3.81 4.90
C ASN A 22 25.52 4.24 4.51
N SER A 23 25.05 3.88 3.32
CA SER A 23 23.67 4.11 2.87
C SER A 23 23.21 2.87 2.10
N PRO A 24 23.04 1.74 2.79
CA PRO A 24 22.80 0.46 2.15
C PRO A 24 21.42 0.49 1.49
N HIS A 25 21.41 0.07 0.23
CA HIS A 25 20.20 -0.17 -0.54
C HIS A 25 20.35 -1.56 -1.15
N PHE A 26 19.34 -2.40 -1.00
CA PHE A 26 19.26 -3.66 -1.73
C PHE A 26 19.06 -3.34 -3.21
N GLN A 27 19.83 -3.96 -4.08
CA GLN A 27 19.82 -3.67 -5.51
C GLN A 27 19.21 -4.84 -6.26
N ILE A 28 18.26 -4.57 -7.14
CA ILE A 28 17.68 -5.57 -8.05
C ILE A 28 17.96 -5.12 -9.47
N LEU A 29 18.48 -6.04 -10.29
CA LEU A 29 18.58 -5.85 -11.72
C LEU A 29 17.32 -6.37 -12.38
N ILE A 30 16.56 -5.46 -12.97
CA ILE A 30 15.37 -5.76 -13.76
C ILE A 30 15.69 -5.54 -15.24
N ILE A 31 15.16 -6.43 -16.09
CA ILE A 31 15.09 -6.23 -17.53
C ILE A 31 13.63 -6.03 -17.94
N ASP A 32 13.40 -5.06 -18.81
CA ASP A 32 12.17 -4.97 -19.60
C ASP A 32 12.46 -5.37 -21.06
N ASP A 33 11.56 -5.03 -21.99
CA ASP A 33 11.71 -5.36 -23.42
C ASP A 33 12.88 -4.62 -24.11
N GLU A 34 13.37 -3.51 -23.56
CA GLU A 34 14.32 -2.60 -24.21
C GLU A 34 15.58 -2.30 -23.39
N TRP A 35 15.44 -2.21 -22.07
CA TRP A 35 16.41 -1.63 -21.16
C TRP A 35 16.66 -2.51 -19.93
N ARG A 36 17.82 -2.27 -19.33
CA ARG A 36 18.13 -2.74 -17.99
C ARG A 36 17.89 -1.61 -17.00
N HIS A 37 17.40 -1.97 -15.83
CA HIS A 37 17.05 -1.05 -14.78
C HIS A 37 17.59 -1.55 -13.45
N ARG A 38 18.05 -0.61 -12.62
CA ARG A 38 18.38 -0.89 -11.22
C ARG A 38 17.27 -0.37 -10.32
N VAL A 39 16.63 -1.29 -9.61
CA VAL A 39 15.75 -0.94 -8.49
C VAL A 39 16.61 -0.84 -7.24
N ALA A 40 16.61 0.33 -6.60
CA ALA A 40 17.32 0.57 -5.35
C ALA A 40 16.32 0.66 -4.19
N VAL A 41 16.28 -0.39 -3.37
CA VAL A 41 15.35 -0.51 -2.24
C VAL A 41 16.05 -0.08 -0.96
N ASN A 42 15.48 0.87 -0.23
CA ASN A 42 16.04 1.33 1.03
C ASN A 42 16.01 0.21 2.05
N VAL A 43 17.17 -0.14 2.62
CA VAL A 43 17.24 -1.08 3.75
C VAL A 43 17.61 -0.40 5.07
N LYS A 44 17.96 0.89 5.05
CA LYS A 44 18.35 1.64 6.26
C LYS A 44 17.98 3.12 6.16
N SER A 45 17.47 3.67 7.25
CA SER A 45 17.21 5.10 7.42
C SER A 45 18.48 5.85 7.81
N LYS A 46 18.58 7.11 7.33
CA LYS A 46 19.61 8.07 7.77
C LYS A 46 19.24 8.77 9.08
N ALA A 47 17.97 8.70 9.51
CA ALA A 47 17.50 9.23 10.78
C ALA A 47 17.48 8.13 11.85
N MET A 48 17.40 8.51 13.14
CA MET A 48 17.11 7.55 14.22
C MET A 48 15.60 7.46 14.46
N PRO A 49 15.03 6.25 14.66
CA PRO A 49 15.67 4.94 14.54
C PRO A 49 16.09 4.62 13.08
N SER A 50 17.24 3.98 12.89
CA SER A 50 17.76 3.67 11.55
C SER A 50 17.05 2.50 10.87
N GLU A 51 16.31 1.71 11.64
CA GLU A 51 15.53 0.56 11.19
C GLU A 51 14.26 1.03 10.48
N LEU A 52 13.87 0.29 9.43
CA LEU A 52 12.60 0.51 8.73
C LEU A 52 11.52 -0.37 9.34
N LEU A 53 10.27 0.08 9.18
CA LEU A 53 9.10 -0.76 9.28
C LEU A 53 8.96 -1.56 7.97
N TYR A 54 8.63 -2.83 8.07
CA TYR A 54 8.31 -3.69 6.93
C TYR A 54 7.01 -4.44 7.15
N TYR A 55 6.29 -4.68 6.06
CA TYR A 55 5.21 -5.65 5.98
C TYR A 55 5.34 -6.41 4.65
N ILE A 56 5.26 -7.73 4.73
CA ILE A 56 5.26 -8.60 3.55
C ILE A 56 3.95 -9.36 3.55
N ASP A 57 3.14 -9.07 2.54
CA ASP A 57 1.95 -9.85 2.26
C ASP A 57 2.32 -10.94 1.27
N GLU A 58 2.41 -12.15 1.78
CA GLU A 58 2.78 -13.31 1.01
C GLU A 58 1.65 -13.78 0.09
N ASP A 59 0.40 -13.34 0.27
CA ASP A 59 -0.76 -13.69 -0.55
C ASP A 59 -1.58 -12.43 -0.88
N PHE A 60 -0.90 -11.47 -1.51
CA PHE A 60 -1.42 -10.11 -1.67
C PHE A 60 -2.64 -10.07 -2.58
N ASN A 61 -3.81 -9.89 -1.98
CA ASN A 61 -5.08 -9.82 -2.69
C ASN A 61 -5.63 -8.39 -2.65
N HIS A 62 -5.49 -7.65 -3.76
CA HIS A 62 -5.93 -6.25 -3.85
C HIS A 62 -6.39 -5.92 -5.29
N PRO A 63 -7.43 -5.09 -5.49
CA PRO A 63 -7.94 -4.75 -6.83
C PRO A 63 -6.89 -4.18 -7.78
N VAL A 64 -5.85 -3.52 -7.25
CA VAL A 64 -4.75 -2.95 -8.04
C VAL A 64 -4.01 -4.00 -8.89
N THR A 65 -3.93 -5.24 -8.42
CA THR A 65 -3.19 -6.32 -9.11
C THR A 65 -3.73 -6.58 -10.51
N SER A 66 -5.06 -6.51 -10.70
CA SER A 66 -5.70 -6.73 -12.00
C SER A 66 -5.32 -5.68 -13.04
N ASP A 67 -5.20 -4.41 -12.61
CA ASP A 67 -4.79 -3.32 -13.48
C ASP A 67 -3.28 -3.43 -13.79
N LEU A 68 -2.46 -3.84 -12.82
CA LEU A 68 -1.02 -4.04 -13.00
C LEU A 68 -0.67 -5.18 -13.96
N GLN A 69 -1.43 -6.27 -13.97
CA GLN A 69 -1.24 -7.36 -14.93
C GLN A 69 -1.36 -6.88 -16.37
N SER A 70 -2.23 -5.89 -16.62
CA SER A 70 -2.49 -5.36 -17.97
C SER A 70 -1.37 -4.47 -18.52
N LEU A 71 -0.42 -4.04 -17.68
CA LEU A 71 0.72 -3.24 -18.12
C LEU A 71 1.67 -4.08 -18.99
N SER A 72 2.20 -3.46 -20.05
CA SER A 72 3.36 -3.97 -20.76
C SER A 72 4.61 -3.87 -19.89
N PHE A 73 5.67 -4.58 -20.25
CA PHE A 73 6.97 -4.41 -19.60
C PHE A 73 7.48 -2.97 -19.87
N GLY A 74 8.23 -2.44 -18.91
CA GLY A 74 8.76 -1.08 -18.94
C GLY A 74 8.27 -0.20 -17.79
N PHE A 75 8.76 1.04 -17.80
CA PHE A 75 8.33 2.06 -16.84
C PHE A 75 7.08 2.78 -17.33
N HIS A 76 6.09 2.87 -16.45
CA HIS A 76 4.84 3.60 -16.68
C HIS A 76 4.76 4.74 -15.68
N GLU A 77 4.77 5.98 -16.17
CA GLU A 77 4.53 7.16 -15.35
C GLU A 77 3.08 7.17 -14.85
N LEU A 78 2.90 7.50 -13.57
CA LEU A 78 1.60 7.46 -12.92
C LEU A 78 1.22 8.83 -12.37
N GLU A 79 -0.03 9.21 -12.58
CA GLU A 79 -0.59 10.39 -11.92
C GLU A 79 -0.87 10.07 -10.44
N SER A 80 -0.36 10.91 -9.54
CA SER A 80 -0.61 10.83 -8.09
C SER A 80 -2.03 11.26 -7.70
N ARG A 81 -3.01 10.41 -8.00
CA ARG A 81 -4.44 10.64 -7.68
C ARG A 81 -5.20 9.37 -7.33
N SER A 82 -6.31 9.55 -6.63
CA SER A 82 -7.23 8.48 -6.25
C SER A 82 -7.85 7.77 -7.45
N GLY A 83 -8.18 6.48 -7.28
CA GLY A 83 -8.91 5.69 -8.27
C GLY A 83 -8.05 5.16 -9.43
N GLN A 84 -6.73 5.30 -9.35
CA GLN A 84 -5.73 4.77 -10.28
C GLN A 84 -4.86 3.70 -9.58
N ILE A 85 -3.80 3.25 -10.26
CA ILE A 85 -2.86 2.22 -9.76
C ILE A 85 -1.71 2.77 -8.92
N ALA A 86 -1.62 4.08 -8.73
CA ALA A 86 -0.65 4.71 -7.83
C ALA A 86 -0.84 4.22 -6.39
N LEU A 87 0.25 3.88 -5.70
CA LEU A 87 0.19 3.36 -4.34
C LEU A 87 0.02 4.49 -3.33
N ASP A 88 -0.85 4.23 -2.35
CA ASP A 88 -0.98 5.00 -1.12
C ASP A 88 -1.31 4.04 0.02
N PHE A 89 -0.44 3.92 1.03
CA PHE A 89 -0.57 2.91 2.08
C PHE A 89 -1.82 3.17 2.93
N ILE A 90 -2.18 4.44 3.12
CA ILE A 90 -3.30 4.86 3.95
C ILE A 90 -4.59 4.85 3.12
N ARG A 91 -4.60 5.61 2.02
CA ARG A 91 -5.81 5.87 1.20
C ARG A 91 -6.12 4.75 0.24
N GLY A 92 -5.13 3.93 -0.10
CA GLY A 92 -5.30 2.78 -0.98
C GLY A 92 -5.78 1.53 -0.25
N ASN A 93 -5.83 1.51 1.10
CA ASN A 93 -6.14 0.31 1.89
C ASN A 93 -5.32 -0.92 1.44
N LEU A 94 -4.03 -0.72 1.16
CA LEU A 94 -3.15 -1.77 0.65
C LEU A 94 -2.96 -2.88 1.68
N PHE A 95 -2.86 -2.53 2.95
CA PHE A 95 -2.73 -3.47 4.06
C PHE A 95 -3.10 -2.79 5.38
N ASP A 96 -3.16 -3.57 6.47
CA ASP A 96 -3.28 -3.04 7.82
C ASP A 96 -1.91 -2.57 8.32
N ILE A 97 -1.74 -1.25 8.49
CA ILE A 97 -0.50 -0.61 8.91
C ILE A 97 0.02 -1.13 10.26
N LEU A 98 -0.84 -1.68 11.11
CA LEU A 98 -0.45 -2.27 12.40
C LEU A 98 0.29 -3.59 12.25
N LYS A 99 0.23 -4.21 11.07
CA LYS A 99 1.01 -5.42 10.74
C LYS A 99 2.47 -5.11 10.40
N MET A 100 2.84 -3.85 10.20
CA MET A 100 4.24 -3.51 9.98
C MET A 100 5.05 -3.73 11.26
N LYS A 101 6.26 -4.27 11.11
CA LYS A 101 7.17 -4.52 12.22
C LYS A 101 8.49 -3.79 11.96
N PRO A 102 9.17 -3.27 12.99
CA PRO A 102 10.55 -2.83 12.82
C PRO A 102 11.43 -4.03 12.52
N LEU A 103 12.40 -3.86 11.62
CA LEU A 103 13.43 -4.86 11.38
C LEU A 103 14.81 -4.24 11.29
N PRO A 104 15.81 -4.85 11.95
CA PRO A 104 17.20 -4.58 11.65
C PRO A 104 17.52 -4.77 10.16
N HIS A 105 18.51 -4.04 9.67
CA HIS A 105 18.88 -4.07 8.25
C HIS A 105 19.96 -5.12 7.92
N ASP A 106 20.72 -5.56 8.92
CA ASP A 106 21.81 -6.52 8.80
C ASP A 106 22.22 -6.98 10.22
N ILE A 107 21.86 -8.21 10.61
CA ILE A 107 22.28 -8.81 11.88
C ILE A 107 22.61 -10.30 11.69
N PRO A 108 23.56 -10.89 12.44
CA PRO A 108 23.88 -12.30 12.30
C PRO A 108 22.71 -13.23 12.65
N GLY A 109 22.44 -14.22 11.81
CA GLY A 109 21.40 -15.23 12.00
C GLY A 109 20.43 -15.24 10.81
N PRO A 110 19.70 -16.33 10.55
CA PRO A 110 18.84 -16.41 9.39
C PRO A 110 17.49 -15.72 9.62
N ASP A 111 16.95 -15.15 8.53
CA ASP A 111 15.62 -14.57 8.39
C ASP A 111 15.31 -13.45 9.39
N ASN A 112 16.33 -12.71 9.82
CA ASN A 112 16.20 -11.72 10.89
C ASN A 112 16.56 -10.28 10.46
N ASP A 113 16.89 -10.08 9.18
CA ASP A 113 17.16 -8.77 8.60
C ASP A 113 16.49 -8.53 7.23
N LEU A 114 16.45 -7.25 6.85
CA LEU A 114 15.76 -6.81 5.64
C LEU A 114 16.47 -7.21 4.34
N ASN A 115 17.80 -7.36 4.33
CA ASN A 115 18.53 -7.85 3.15
C ASN A 115 18.15 -9.31 2.87
N GLU A 116 18.14 -10.16 3.89
CA GLU A 116 17.78 -11.57 3.76
C GLU A 116 16.32 -11.76 3.31
N LEU A 117 15.39 -11.00 3.91
CA LEU A 117 13.99 -11.03 3.49
C LEU A 117 13.81 -10.61 2.03
N LEU A 118 14.41 -9.49 1.60
CA LEU A 118 14.34 -9.05 0.21
C LEU A 118 14.98 -10.08 -0.73
N HIS A 119 16.14 -10.64 -0.34
CA HIS A 119 16.82 -11.67 -1.11
C HIS A 119 15.94 -12.90 -1.30
N LYS A 120 15.25 -13.39 -0.25
CA LYS A 120 14.35 -14.55 -0.32
C LYS A 120 13.31 -14.41 -1.44
N TYR A 121 12.58 -13.30 -1.49
CA TYR A 121 11.50 -13.12 -2.48
C TYR A 121 12.02 -12.78 -3.87
N ILE A 122 13.10 -11.97 -3.96
CA ILE A 122 13.69 -11.63 -5.25
C ILE A 122 14.40 -12.83 -5.88
N ALA A 123 15.08 -13.69 -5.11
CA ALA A 123 15.67 -14.93 -5.61
C ALA A 123 14.59 -15.87 -6.18
N ARG A 124 13.42 -15.95 -5.53
CA ARG A 124 12.27 -16.71 -6.05
C ARG A 124 11.78 -16.13 -7.38
N ALA A 125 11.64 -14.81 -7.48
CA ALA A 125 11.28 -14.15 -8.73
C ALA A 125 12.31 -14.46 -9.82
N ILE A 126 13.62 -14.30 -9.55
CA ILE A 126 14.68 -14.63 -10.52
C ILE A 126 14.54 -16.06 -11.04
N ALA A 127 14.33 -17.03 -10.15
CA ALA A 127 14.27 -18.46 -10.48
C ALA A 127 13.03 -18.87 -11.30
N MET A 128 11.90 -18.16 -11.21
CA MET A 128 10.66 -18.51 -11.92
C MET A 128 10.58 -17.79 -13.27
N GLU A 129 10.74 -18.50 -14.39
CA GLU A 129 10.78 -17.94 -15.76
C GLU A 129 9.77 -16.80 -15.99
N ASN A 130 8.49 -17.06 -15.68
CA ASN A 130 7.38 -16.15 -15.97
C ASN A 130 7.11 -15.08 -14.88
N SER A 131 7.93 -14.99 -13.82
CA SER A 131 7.69 -14.02 -12.75
C SER A 131 7.76 -12.59 -13.29
N GLU A 132 6.93 -11.71 -12.72
CA GLU A 132 6.96 -10.29 -13.03
C GLU A 132 7.18 -9.50 -11.73
N VAL A 133 8.10 -8.55 -11.75
CA VAL A 133 8.36 -7.63 -10.63
C VAL A 133 7.88 -6.24 -11.00
N TYR A 134 7.18 -5.62 -10.07
CA TYR A 134 6.62 -4.28 -10.14
C TYR A 134 7.26 -3.44 -9.04
N ALA A 135 8.09 -2.47 -9.43
CA ALA A 135 8.70 -1.54 -8.50
C ALA A 135 8.04 -0.17 -8.63
N PHE A 136 7.49 0.35 -7.54
CA PHE A 136 6.88 1.68 -7.46
C PHE A 136 7.80 2.64 -6.74
N GLY A 137 7.93 3.85 -7.30
CA GLY A 137 8.81 4.89 -6.78
C GLY A 137 9.12 5.95 -7.82
N GLU A 138 10.25 6.66 -7.65
CA GLU A 138 10.70 7.69 -8.58
C GLU A 138 11.75 7.11 -9.55
N LYS A 139 11.56 7.38 -10.85
CA LYS A 139 12.52 7.00 -11.88
C LYS A 139 13.72 7.95 -11.91
N TRP A 140 14.88 7.40 -12.25
CA TRP A 140 16.08 8.17 -12.57
C TRP A 140 16.72 7.64 -13.86
N GLY A 141 17.42 8.52 -14.57
CA GLY A 141 18.00 8.20 -15.86
C GLY A 141 16.97 8.18 -17.01
N PRO A 142 17.36 7.75 -18.22
CA PRO A 142 18.67 7.20 -18.55
C PRO A 142 19.80 8.23 -18.40
N GLU A 143 20.88 7.83 -17.75
CA GLU A 143 22.10 8.60 -17.54
C GLU A 143 23.17 8.20 -18.58
N THR A 144 24.07 9.13 -18.89
CA THR A 144 25.22 8.85 -19.78
C THR A 144 26.26 7.92 -19.13
N LYS A 145 26.26 7.83 -17.80
CA LYS A 145 27.18 6.97 -17.04
C LYS A 145 26.64 5.54 -16.97
N ARG A 146 27.54 4.57 -16.83
CA ARG A 146 27.18 3.18 -16.54
C ARG A 146 26.64 3.05 -15.12
N ASP A 147 25.72 2.12 -14.94
CA ASP A 147 25.27 1.72 -13.62
C ASP A 147 26.44 1.21 -12.77
N LYS A 148 26.54 1.70 -11.53
CA LYS A 148 27.67 1.42 -10.66
C LYS A 148 27.65 0.01 -10.03
N TYR A 149 26.48 -0.64 -9.97
CA TYR A 149 26.36 -1.96 -9.37
C TYR A 149 26.46 -3.03 -10.47
N PHE A 150 25.61 -2.96 -11.48
CA PHE A 150 25.47 -3.99 -12.51
C PHE A 150 26.19 -3.66 -13.83
N GLY A 151 26.77 -2.45 -13.98
CA GLY A 151 27.68 -2.12 -15.10
C GLY A 151 27.02 -1.90 -16.46
N PHE A 152 25.69 -1.94 -16.55
CA PHE A 152 24.96 -1.68 -17.80
C PHE A 152 24.97 -0.18 -18.17
N ALA A 153 24.74 0.12 -19.45
CA ALA A 153 24.64 1.49 -19.97
C ALA A 153 23.46 1.57 -20.96
N PRO A 154 22.72 2.70 -20.99
CA PRO A 154 22.79 3.82 -20.05
C PRO A 154 22.40 3.38 -18.64
N GLY A 155 22.92 4.05 -17.62
CA GLY A 155 22.46 3.84 -16.25
C GLY A 155 21.00 4.28 -16.14
N ASN A 156 20.13 3.45 -15.59
CA ASN A 156 18.70 3.72 -15.52
C ASN A 156 18.10 2.96 -14.34
N GLY A 157 17.00 3.45 -13.78
CA GLY A 157 16.33 2.70 -12.72
C GLY A 157 15.30 3.47 -11.93
N ILE A 158 15.01 2.95 -10.74
CA ILE A 158 13.98 3.46 -9.84
C ILE A 158 14.47 3.43 -8.39
N HIS A 159 14.05 4.40 -7.57
CA HIS A 159 14.35 4.52 -6.14
C HIS A 159 13.12 5.02 -5.37
N ASP A 160 13.29 5.34 -4.08
CA ASP A 160 12.22 5.77 -3.17
C ASP A 160 11.11 4.71 -3.04
N ILE A 161 11.57 3.45 -2.93
CA ILE A 161 10.73 2.24 -2.80
C ILE A 161 10.31 2.05 -1.34
N HIS A 162 9.62 3.05 -0.79
CA HIS A 162 9.04 3.05 0.55
C HIS A 162 7.87 4.05 0.62
N MET A 163 7.18 4.13 1.74
CA MET A 163 6.15 5.15 1.97
C MET A 163 6.73 6.56 1.77
N ASN A 164 6.10 7.38 0.92
CA ASN A 164 6.58 8.70 0.51
C ASN A 164 5.63 9.79 1.00
N GLN A 165 5.18 9.64 2.25
CA GLN A 165 4.31 10.59 2.94
C GLN A 165 4.50 10.50 4.46
N GLY A 166 3.95 11.47 5.18
CA GLY A 166 3.98 11.51 6.64
C GLY A 166 5.36 11.78 7.23
N ASN A 167 6.29 12.35 6.47
CA ASN A 167 7.65 12.57 6.93
C ASN A 167 7.75 13.57 8.09
N SER A 168 8.89 13.51 8.78
CA SER A 168 9.29 14.57 9.70
C SER A 168 9.68 15.85 8.94
N LYS A 169 9.65 17.00 9.62
CA LYS A 169 9.83 18.34 9.03
C LYS A 169 11.04 18.48 8.07
N ASN A 170 12.13 17.77 8.31
CA ASN A 170 13.33 17.85 7.46
C ASN A 170 13.14 17.23 6.07
N TRP A 171 12.16 16.34 5.93
CA TRP A 171 11.85 15.57 4.72
C TRP A 171 10.40 15.78 4.24
N GLU A 172 9.63 16.63 4.93
CA GLU A 172 8.23 16.95 4.63
C GLU A 172 8.02 17.38 3.17
N LYS A 173 9.01 18.06 2.57
CA LYS A 173 8.96 18.46 1.16
C LYS A 173 8.77 17.28 0.21
N ASP A 174 9.13 16.06 0.58
CA ASP A 174 9.09 14.87 -0.26
C ASP A 174 7.76 14.09 -0.07
N ASP A 175 6.91 14.54 0.86
CA ASP A 175 5.56 14.01 1.06
C ASP A 175 4.63 14.30 -0.12
N GLY A 176 3.71 13.37 -0.35
CA GLY A 176 2.64 13.49 -1.33
C GLY A 176 1.65 12.34 -1.22
N VAL A 177 0.40 12.58 -1.59
CA VAL A 177 -0.63 11.54 -1.66
C VAL A 177 -0.46 10.70 -2.93
N TYR A 178 -0.79 9.41 -2.90
CA TYR A 178 -0.71 8.53 -4.08
C TYR A 178 0.65 8.55 -4.81
N GLN A 179 1.74 8.50 -4.05
CA GLN A 179 3.10 8.39 -4.59
C GLN A 179 3.98 7.46 -3.74
N ASP A 180 3.37 6.58 -2.93
CA ASP A 180 4.12 5.65 -2.11
C ASP A 180 4.86 4.65 -3.00
N GLY A 181 6.04 4.24 -2.57
CA GLY A 181 6.82 3.19 -3.18
C GLY A 181 6.49 1.81 -2.59
N GLY A 182 6.97 0.78 -3.28
CA GLY A 182 6.76 -0.61 -2.87
C GLY A 182 7.19 -1.59 -3.95
N LEU A 183 7.30 -2.87 -3.58
CA LEU A 183 7.55 -3.96 -4.53
C LEU A 183 6.38 -4.92 -4.54
N LEU A 184 5.87 -5.24 -5.73
CA LEU A 184 4.92 -6.33 -5.93
C LEU A 184 5.57 -7.36 -6.86
N ILE A 185 5.39 -8.63 -6.56
CA ILE A 185 5.92 -9.75 -7.33
C ILE A 185 4.75 -10.65 -7.71
N HIS A 186 4.54 -10.81 -9.01
CA HIS A 186 3.58 -11.75 -9.55
C HIS A 186 4.30 -13.05 -9.88
N LEU A 187 3.80 -14.15 -9.30
CA LEU A 187 4.27 -15.51 -9.52
C LEU A 187 3.14 -16.27 -10.24
N PRO A 188 3.01 -16.12 -11.57
CA PRO A 188 1.84 -16.59 -12.31
C PRO A 188 1.69 -18.12 -12.27
N ASP A 189 2.79 -18.86 -12.23
CA ASP A 189 2.79 -20.33 -12.13
C ASP A 189 2.17 -20.83 -10.80
N GLU A 190 2.04 -19.94 -9.81
CA GLU A 190 1.44 -20.20 -8.49
C GLU A 190 0.11 -19.44 -8.28
N GLU A 191 -0.36 -18.70 -9.29
CA GLU A 191 -1.50 -17.77 -9.19
C GLU A 191 -1.39 -16.79 -7.99
N ARG A 192 -0.16 -16.38 -7.68
CA ARG A 192 0.16 -15.73 -6.40
C ARG A 192 0.80 -14.35 -6.58
N TRP A 193 0.46 -13.43 -5.69
CA TRP A 193 1.09 -12.14 -5.55
C TRP A 193 1.79 -12.02 -4.20
N VAL A 194 2.99 -11.47 -4.20
CA VAL A 194 3.71 -11.06 -2.99
C VAL A 194 3.87 -9.56 -3.02
N ALA A 195 3.52 -8.87 -1.93
CA ALA A 195 3.75 -7.44 -1.79
C ALA A 195 4.70 -7.15 -0.62
N ILE A 196 5.64 -6.25 -0.85
CA ILE A 196 6.65 -5.82 0.13
C ILE A 196 6.52 -4.31 0.29
N PHE A 197 6.11 -3.89 1.48
CA PHE A 197 5.89 -2.49 1.84
C PHE A 197 6.87 -2.07 2.93
N LEU A 198 7.47 -0.91 2.75
CA LEU A 198 8.49 -0.36 3.65
C LEU A 198 8.11 1.06 4.06
N ALA A 199 8.39 1.43 5.31
CA ALA A 199 8.22 2.79 5.80
C ALA A 199 9.33 3.11 6.82
N PHE A 200 9.66 4.39 6.98
CA PHE A 200 10.54 4.81 8.06
C PHE A 200 9.76 4.88 9.38
N GLN A 201 10.34 4.43 10.48
CA GLN A 201 9.70 4.52 11.81
C GLN A 201 9.32 5.95 12.24
N SER A 202 10.01 6.96 11.69
CA SER A 202 9.70 8.36 11.96
C SER A 202 8.49 8.90 11.18
N GLN A 203 7.99 8.15 10.20
CA GLN A 203 6.85 8.55 9.38
C GLN A 203 5.54 8.33 10.12
N CYS A 204 4.55 9.17 9.80
CA CYS A 204 3.22 9.06 10.34
C CYS A 204 2.24 8.46 9.33
N PHE A 205 1.35 7.60 9.83
CA PHE A 205 0.27 6.98 9.05
C PHE A 205 -1.07 7.73 9.13
N HIS A 206 -1.07 8.91 9.73
CA HIS A 206 -2.16 9.90 9.64
C HIS A 206 -1.64 11.13 8.91
N THR A 207 -2.02 11.27 7.65
CA THR A 207 -1.52 12.32 6.76
C THR A 207 -2.65 13.14 6.16
N ASP A 208 -2.35 14.40 5.87
CA ASP A 208 -3.26 15.32 5.22
C ASP A 208 -3.63 14.82 3.81
N ASP A 209 -4.91 14.94 3.48
CA ASP A 209 -5.53 14.29 2.34
C ASP A 209 -5.21 14.91 0.97
N THR A 210 -4.47 16.03 1.00
CA THR A 210 -4.02 16.78 -0.18
C THR A 210 -2.50 16.75 -0.31
N THR A 211 -1.78 16.96 0.80
CA THR A 211 -0.33 17.15 0.81
C THR A 211 0.45 15.90 1.19
N GLY A 212 -0.18 14.93 1.85
CA GLY A 212 0.54 13.79 2.44
C GLY A 212 1.36 14.17 3.69
N HIS A 213 1.31 15.42 4.15
CA HIS A 213 2.02 15.84 5.36
C HIS A 213 1.43 15.20 6.61
N ARG A 214 2.27 14.92 7.60
CA ARG A 214 1.82 14.37 8.89
C ARG A 214 0.81 15.28 9.60
N ILE A 215 -0.26 14.71 10.11
CA ILE A 215 -1.23 15.42 10.97
C ILE A 215 -0.72 15.35 12.41
N VAL A 216 0.05 16.36 12.83
CA VAL A 216 0.82 16.36 14.09
C VAL A 216 0.02 15.86 15.30
N ASP A 217 -1.21 16.31 15.49
CA ASP A 217 -2.06 15.95 16.62
C ASP A 217 -2.54 14.49 16.58
N ALA A 218 -2.65 13.88 15.40
CA ALA A 218 -3.00 12.47 15.22
C ALA A 218 -1.77 11.54 15.33
N CYS A 219 -0.57 12.08 15.11
CA CYS A 219 0.69 11.34 15.11
C CYS A 219 1.41 11.37 16.47
N ASN A 220 1.18 12.41 17.28
CA ASN A 220 1.84 12.58 18.56
C ASN A 220 0.99 11.94 19.67
N GLY A 221 1.57 10.98 20.41
CA GLY A 221 0.93 10.36 21.57
C GLY A 221 0.20 9.04 21.30
N ILE A 222 0.27 8.52 20.06
CA ILE A 222 -0.28 7.22 19.70
C ILE A 222 0.85 6.41 19.03
N SER A 223 1.36 5.38 19.71
CA SER A 223 2.17 4.33 19.05
C SER A 223 1.23 3.51 18.15
N PRO A 224 1.73 2.81 17.11
CA PRO A 224 0.92 1.83 16.38
C PRO A 224 0.21 0.85 17.34
N GLU A 225 0.85 0.53 18.46
CA GLU A 225 0.36 -0.32 19.54
C GLU A 225 -0.85 0.25 20.31
N ASN A 226 -1.09 1.57 20.23
CA ASN A 226 -2.21 2.27 20.88
C ASN A 226 -3.26 2.80 19.86
N GLN A 227 -3.10 2.46 18.58
CA GLN A 227 -4.12 2.70 17.54
C GLN A 227 -5.10 1.52 17.53
N ASP A 228 -5.96 1.43 18.54
CA ASP A 228 -7.05 0.46 18.47
C ASP A 228 -8.06 0.91 17.41
N ASN A 229 -8.36 0.02 16.46
CA ASN A 229 -9.48 0.20 15.54
C ASN A 229 -10.79 0.12 16.34
N ASN A 230 -11.21 1.25 16.90
CA ASN A 230 -12.40 1.33 17.76
C ASN A 230 -13.68 0.88 17.05
N VAL A 231 -13.72 1.04 15.72
CA VAL A 231 -14.76 0.48 14.85
C VAL A 231 -14.12 -0.15 13.63
N CYS A 232 -14.46 -1.41 13.35
CA CYS A 232 -13.93 -2.17 12.22
C CYS A 232 -15.01 -2.44 11.18
N ILE A 233 -14.63 -2.41 9.90
CA ILE A 233 -15.44 -2.96 8.81
C ILE A 233 -15.20 -4.47 8.79
N ILE A 234 -16.22 -5.27 9.14
CA ILE A 234 -16.07 -6.72 9.23
C ILE A 234 -16.63 -7.45 8.01
N ALA A 235 -17.55 -6.82 7.30
CA ALA A 235 -18.20 -7.43 6.15
C ALA A 235 -18.91 -6.40 5.28
N ALA A 236 -19.16 -6.73 4.01
CA ALA A 236 -19.97 -5.91 3.10
C ALA A 236 -20.74 -6.77 2.10
N LEU A 237 -21.98 -6.37 1.81
CA LEU A 237 -22.74 -6.84 0.66
C LEU A 237 -22.48 -5.87 -0.50
N ILE A 238 -21.59 -6.25 -1.40
CA ILE A 238 -21.16 -5.42 -2.53
C ILE A 238 -22.03 -5.65 -3.77
N ASN A 239 -22.37 -6.91 -4.05
CA ASN A 239 -23.14 -7.30 -5.23
C ASN A 239 -24.48 -7.89 -4.80
N PRO A 240 -25.50 -7.10 -4.44
CA PRO A 240 -26.80 -7.62 -4.03
C PRO A 240 -27.54 -8.32 -5.18
N LYS A 241 -28.61 -9.07 -4.88
CA LYS A 241 -29.48 -9.62 -5.92
C LYS A 241 -30.32 -8.50 -6.55
N GLY A 242 -30.40 -8.48 -7.88
CA GLY A 242 -31.18 -7.49 -8.60
C GLY A 242 -30.31 -6.30 -9.02
N HIS A 243 -30.72 -5.08 -8.67
CA HIS A 243 -29.94 -3.87 -8.92
C HIS A 243 -29.09 -3.52 -7.70
N ASP A 244 -27.91 -2.95 -7.92
CA ASP A 244 -26.98 -2.63 -6.82
C ASP A 244 -27.46 -1.45 -5.97
N TYR A 245 -27.93 -0.39 -6.65
CA TYR A 245 -28.26 0.89 -6.04
C TYR A 245 -29.24 0.76 -4.87
N GLY A 246 -28.81 1.18 -3.69
CA GLY A 246 -29.66 1.21 -2.50
C GLY A 246 -29.77 -0.13 -1.76
N LEU A 247 -29.12 -1.19 -2.25
CA LEU A 247 -29.13 -2.52 -1.64
C LEU A 247 -27.76 -2.97 -1.10
N GLU A 248 -26.70 -2.26 -1.50
CA GLU A 248 -25.35 -2.41 -0.96
C GLU A 248 -25.32 -2.09 0.54
N SER A 249 -24.50 -2.80 1.31
CA SER A 249 -24.38 -2.53 2.75
C SER A 249 -23.03 -2.90 3.33
N VAL A 250 -22.68 -2.26 4.44
CA VAL A 250 -21.44 -2.47 5.19
C VAL A 250 -21.79 -2.82 6.63
N LEU A 251 -21.10 -3.80 7.22
CA LEU A 251 -21.23 -4.16 8.62
C LEU A 251 -20.05 -3.60 9.41
N LEU A 252 -20.38 -2.85 10.45
CA LEU A 252 -19.44 -2.18 11.35
C LEU A 252 -19.51 -2.82 12.72
N LEU A 253 -18.37 -3.19 13.30
CA LEU A 253 -18.25 -3.71 14.66
C LEU A 253 -17.58 -2.67 15.56
N ASN A 254 -18.20 -2.33 16.68
CA ASN A 254 -17.52 -1.63 17.76
C ASN A 254 -16.77 -2.63 18.64
N THR A 255 -15.44 -2.55 18.63
CA THR A 255 -14.53 -3.47 19.37
C THR A 255 -14.27 -3.00 20.81
N THR A 256 -14.75 -1.80 21.16
CA THR A 256 -14.49 -1.15 22.45
C THR A 256 -15.59 -1.43 23.47
N PRO A 257 -15.34 -1.23 24.77
CA PRO A 257 -16.37 -1.30 25.81
C PRO A 257 -17.23 -0.03 25.91
N GLN A 258 -17.04 0.99 25.06
CA GLN A 258 -17.79 2.25 25.10
C GLN A 258 -18.86 2.34 24.00
N LEU A 259 -19.89 3.17 24.23
CA LEU A 259 -20.80 3.61 23.17
C LEU A 259 -20.07 4.58 22.24
N ILE A 260 -20.12 4.34 20.93
CA ILE A 260 -19.52 5.22 19.92
C ILE A 260 -20.62 5.96 19.17
N ASP A 261 -20.55 7.29 19.18
CA ASP A 261 -21.38 8.17 18.35
C ASP A 261 -20.76 8.30 16.95
N LEU A 262 -21.54 7.96 15.93
CA LEU A 262 -21.13 8.02 14.51
C LEU A 262 -21.46 9.35 13.85
N THR A 263 -21.96 10.34 14.60
CA THR A 263 -22.27 11.67 14.05
C THR A 263 -21.02 12.29 13.41
N GLY A 264 -21.13 12.60 12.12
CA GLY A 264 -20.04 13.17 11.32
C GLY A 264 -19.05 12.15 10.75
N TRP A 265 -19.13 10.88 11.15
CA TRP A 265 -18.35 9.79 10.55
C TRP A 265 -18.83 9.52 9.12
N ALA A 266 -17.98 8.88 8.31
CA ALA A 266 -18.32 8.54 6.94
C ALA A 266 -17.67 7.24 6.49
N LEU A 267 -18.36 6.53 5.59
CA LEU A 267 -17.72 5.55 4.72
C LEU A 267 -17.32 6.23 3.41
N ALA A 268 -16.18 5.84 2.83
CA ALA A 268 -15.69 6.35 1.56
C ALA A 268 -15.28 5.23 0.62
N ASP A 269 -15.55 5.40 -0.67
CA ASP A 269 -15.09 4.51 -1.74
C ASP A 269 -13.73 4.94 -2.32
N LYS A 270 -13.23 4.17 -3.31
CA LYS A 270 -11.96 4.41 -3.99
C LYS A 270 -11.85 5.78 -4.70
N ASN A 271 -12.99 6.38 -5.01
CA ASN A 271 -13.08 7.69 -5.67
C ASN A 271 -13.30 8.82 -4.65
N LYS A 272 -13.11 8.53 -3.35
CA LYS A 272 -13.36 9.44 -2.22
C LYS A 272 -14.82 9.91 -2.10
N LYS A 273 -15.79 9.26 -2.76
CA LYS A 273 -17.21 9.58 -2.56
C LYS A 273 -17.65 9.04 -1.20
N LYS A 274 -18.39 9.85 -0.45
CA LYS A 274 -18.71 9.59 0.96
C LYS A 274 -20.18 9.26 1.19
N ALA A 275 -20.44 8.31 2.07
CA ALA A 275 -21.72 8.07 2.72
C ALA A 275 -21.59 8.41 4.21
N TYR A 276 -22.25 9.49 4.64
CA TYR A 276 -22.18 9.93 6.04
C TYR A 276 -23.03 9.03 6.94
N LEU A 277 -22.46 8.67 8.09
CA LEU A 277 -23.07 7.81 9.08
C LEU A 277 -23.87 8.63 10.10
N ASN A 278 -24.78 7.96 10.80
CA ASN A 278 -25.55 8.52 11.90
C ASN A 278 -25.86 7.44 12.94
N GLY A 279 -26.32 7.87 14.10
CA GLY A 279 -26.63 6.98 15.22
C GLY A 279 -25.39 6.62 16.03
N SER A 280 -25.49 5.53 16.79
CA SER A 280 -24.42 5.07 17.67
C SER A 280 -24.35 3.55 17.72
N ILE A 281 -23.14 3.00 17.93
CA ILE A 281 -22.88 1.56 18.05
C ILE A 281 -22.48 1.27 19.50
N ARG A 282 -23.22 0.40 20.20
CA ARG A 282 -22.88 -0.02 21.56
C ARG A 282 -21.62 -0.90 21.58
N ALA A 283 -21.06 -1.07 22.77
CA ALA A 283 -19.95 -1.99 22.99
C ALA A 283 -20.25 -3.39 22.43
N GLY A 284 -19.35 -3.90 21.57
CA GLY A 284 -19.48 -5.22 20.94
C GLY A 284 -20.63 -5.37 19.93
N GLU A 285 -21.36 -4.29 19.61
CA GLU A 285 -22.48 -4.33 18.67
C GLU A 285 -21.98 -4.31 17.22
N VAL A 286 -22.68 -5.08 16.37
CA VAL A 286 -22.53 -5.01 14.92
C VAL A 286 -23.70 -4.22 14.33
N MET A 287 -23.40 -3.12 13.66
CA MET A 287 -24.37 -2.31 12.95
C MET A 287 -24.26 -2.55 11.44
N LYS A 288 -25.40 -2.83 10.79
CA LYS A 288 -25.50 -2.86 9.34
C LYS A 288 -25.89 -1.47 8.82
N TYR A 289 -25.04 -0.88 8.00
CA TYR A 289 -25.32 0.36 7.29
C TYR A 289 -25.66 0.06 5.83
N THR A 290 -26.85 0.45 5.37
CA THR A 290 -27.29 0.27 3.97
C THR A 290 -27.05 1.56 3.21
N LEU A 291 -26.38 1.48 2.07
CA LEU A 291 -26.04 2.64 1.25
C LEU A 291 -27.27 3.18 0.55
N SER A 292 -27.33 4.48 0.30
CA SER A 292 -28.49 5.10 -0.34
C SER A 292 -28.54 4.88 -1.86
N GLY A 293 -27.43 4.45 -2.46
CA GLY A 293 -27.25 4.37 -3.91
C GLY A 293 -27.03 5.73 -4.59
N LYS A 294 -27.02 6.83 -3.83
CA LYS A 294 -26.71 8.19 -4.32
C LYS A 294 -25.35 8.69 -3.82
N ASP A 295 -24.85 8.10 -2.75
CA ASP A 295 -23.57 8.35 -2.07
C ASP A 295 -22.48 7.40 -2.59
N MET A 296 -21.54 6.97 -1.74
CA MET A 296 -20.47 6.05 -2.16
C MET A 296 -21.03 4.79 -2.84
N GLN A 297 -20.27 4.18 -3.74
CA GLN A 297 -20.69 2.98 -4.45
C GLN A 297 -19.67 1.86 -4.29
N LEU A 298 -20.16 0.63 -4.09
CA LEU A 298 -19.33 -0.56 -4.02
C LEU A 298 -19.25 -1.20 -5.42
N SER A 299 -18.08 -1.08 -6.04
CA SER A 299 -17.87 -1.53 -7.41
C SER A 299 -17.77 -3.05 -7.49
N ASN A 300 -18.65 -3.70 -8.25
CA ASN A 300 -18.54 -5.13 -8.58
C ASN A 300 -17.25 -5.52 -9.36
N LYS A 301 -16.41 -4.54 -9.74
CA LYS A 301 -15.09 -4.74 -10.34
C LYS A 301 -13.95 -4.74 -9.33
N GLY A 302 -14.26 -4.78 -8.03
CA GLY A 302 -13.29 -4.57 -6.95
C GLY A 302 -13.18 -3.10 -6.56
N GLY A 303 -12.69 -2.87 -5.35
CA GLY A 303 -12.59 -1.54 -4.76
C GLY A 303 -12.10 -1.57 -3.32
N ILE A 304 -12.26 -0.43 -2.65
CA ILE A 304 -11.93 -0.24 -1.24
C ILE A 304 -13.10 0.40 -0.50
N ILE A 305 -13.17 0.16 0.81
CA ILE A 305 -14.12 0.80 1.72
C ILE A 305 -13.31 1.35 2.88
N THR A 306 -13.37 2.67 3.09
CA THR A 306 -12.64 3.35 4.17
C THR A 306 -13.63 3.93 5.16
N LEU A 307 -13.44 3.65 6.45
CA LEU A 307 -14.18 4.26 7.55
C LEU A 307 -13.39 5.47 8.07
N LEU A 308 -14.06 6.62 8.09
CA LEU A 308 -13.52 7.90 8.57
C LEU A 308 -14.26 8.35 9.82
N ASP A 309 -13.52 8.89 10.79
CA ASP A 309 -14.10 9.52 11.98
C ASP A 309 -14.71 10.90 11.66
N SER A 310 -15.24 11.57 12.69
CA SER A 310 -15.83 12.90 12.58
C SER A 310 -14.83 14.01 12.21
N LYS A 311 -13.52 13.76 12.33
CA LYS A 311 -12.45 14.66 11.88
C LYS A 311 -11.96 14.32 10.47
N GLY A 312 -12.48 13.25 9.86
CA GLY A 312 -12.07 12.76 8.56
C GLY A 312 -10.81 11.91 8.58
N LEU A 313 -10.33 11.46 9.75
CA LEU A 313 -9.21 10.55 9.88
C LEU A 313 -9.65 9.11 9.63
N LYS A 314 -8.79 8.33 8.97
CA LYS A 314 -9.04 6.91 8.74
C LYS A 314 -9.03 6.16 10.08
N VAL A 315 -10.14 5.47 10.37
CA VAL A 315 -10.30 4.58 11.53
C VAL A 315 -10.06 3.13 11.13
N ASN A 316 -10.59 2.73 9.98
CA ASN A 316 -10.43 1.38 9.45
C ASN A 316 -10.58 1.42 7.93
N GLY A 317 -10.11 0.38 7.24
CA GLY A 317 -10.32 0.26 5.81
C GLY A 317 -10.08 -1.16 5.32
N VAL A 318 -10.83 -1.54 4.31
CA VAL A 318 -10.74 -2.85 3.65
C VAL A 318 -10.67 -2.67 2.14
N SER A 319 -10.16 -3.70 1.46
CA SER A 319 -10.17 -3.81 0.01
C SER A 319 -10.83 -5.12 -0.40
N TYR A 320 -11.27 -5.20 -1.65
CA TYR A 320 -11.85 -6.40 -2.24
C TYR A 320 -11.63 -6.41 -3.75
N THR A 321 -11.46 -7.60 -4.30
CA THR A 321 -11.26 -7.82 -5.73
C THR A 321 -12.57 -8.06 -6.46
N LYS A 322 -12.49 -8.00 -7.80
CA LYS A 322 -13.58 -8.41 -8.70
C LYS A 322 -14.03 -9.85 -8.43
N ASN A 323 -13.10 -10.76 -8.12
CA ASN A 323 -13.42 -12.17 -7.91
C ASN A 323 -14.26 -12.35 -6.63
N GLU A 324 -13.91 -11.65 -5.55
CA GLU A 324 -14.67 -11.69 -4.30
C GLU A 324 -16.06 -11.04 -4.47
N ALA A 325 -16.14 -9.94 -5.21
CA ALA A 325 -17.40 -9.25 -5.51
C ALA A 325 -18.29 -9.95 -6.56
N SER A 326 -17.82 -11.03 -7.19
CA SER A 326 -18.52 -11.63 -8.34
C SER A 326 -19.85 -12.31 -7.99
N ARG A 327 -20.04 -12.71 -6.73
CA ARG A 327 -21.19 -13.54 -6.31
C ARG A 327 -22.36 -12.69 -5.81
N GLN A 328 -23.47 -12.73 -6.56
CA GLN A 328 -24.68 -11.99 -6.21
C GLN A 328 -25.37 -12.47 -4.93
N GLY A 329 -25.71 -11.52 -4.06
CA GLY A 329 -26.40 -11.73 -2.79
C GLY A 329 -25.52 -12.28 -1.67
N TRP A 330 -24.20 -12.42 -1.90
CA TRP A 330 -23.26 -12.90 -0.89
C TRP A 330 -22.60 -11.72 -0.19
N THR A 331 -22.56 -11.80 1.13
CA THR A 331 -21.79 -10.87 1.97
C THR A 331 -20.35 -11.35 2.02
N ILE A 332 -19.41 -10.47 1.68
CA ILE A 332 -17.97 -10.70 1.83
C ILE A 332 -17.61 -10.42 3.29
N VAL A 333 -16.78 -11.28 3.89
CA VAL A 333 -16.23 -11.12 5.24
C VAL A 333 -14.77 -10.71 5.10
N PHE A 334 -14.37 -9.71 5.87
CA PHE A 334 -13.00 -9.21 5.92
C PHE A 334 -12.30 -9.72 7.19
N HIS A 335 -11.00 -9.93 7.11
CA HIS A 335 -10.19 -10.57 8.15
C HIS A 335 -9.04 -9.69 8.64
#